data_AF-A0A7C7R7W5-F1
#
_entry.id   AF-A0A7C7R7W5-F1
#
_cell.length_a   1.000
_cell.length_b   1.000
_cell.length_c   1.000
_cell.angle_alpha   90.00
_cell.angle_beta   90.00
_cell.angle_gamma   90.00
#
_symmetry.space_group_name_H-M   'P 1'
#
loop_
_entity.id
_entity.type
_entity.pdbx_description
1 polymer ?
#
loop_
_entity_poly.entity_id
_entity_poly.type
_entity_poly.pdbx_seq_one_letter_code
_entity_poly.pdbx_strand_id
1 'polypeptide(L)'
;MADQQQDVDQERSAADGAEQQKPASPKGRIRLGTQAKLFLFAAAVVVVECIVAYLCLPGAARSAAVAAADMPESVDPESLLEIPHEDEGLSQIEVDLGEYSVTAFQPRSGTALRIDFHLYGTIKQDDHEAFEAAMATYQNRIRDQVLAIVRGCELNDLTDAGLGLIKRRILAKVNETFGKQLLQSIVFSDFSFMEQ
;
A
#
# COMPACT_ATOMS: atom_id res chain seq x y z
N MET A 1 -20.15 82.31 9.37
CA MET A 1 -19.69 82.02 10.74
C MET A 1 -19.71 80.51 10.85
N ALA A 2 -18.60 79.83 10.55
CA ALA A 2 -17.47 79.56 11.47
C ALA A 2 -17.99 78.77 12.69
N ASP A 3 -17.53 77.57 13.05
CA ASP A 3 -16.17 77.03 12.96
C ASP A 3 -16.14 75.50 13.25
N GLN A 4 -15.04 74.85 12.83
CA GLN A 4 -14.34 73.60 13.21
C GLN A 4 -15.03 72.50 14.06
N GLN A 5 -14.99 71.19 13.74
CA GLN A 5 -13.93 70.24 13.33
C GLN A 5 -12.93 69.83 14.44
N GLN A 6 -13.16 68.67 15.08
CA GLN A 6 -12.27 67.74 15.85
C GLN A 6 -13.22 66.73 16.55
N ASP A 7 -13.10 65.41 16.60
CA ASP A 7 -12.08 64.36 16.50
C ASP A 7 -12.77 63.15 15.80
N VAL A 8 -12.26 62.53 14.73
CA VAL A 8 -11.15 61.56 14.66
C VAL A 8 -11.35 60.34 15.58
N ASP A 9 -11.86 59.28 14.96
CA ASP A 9 -11.51 57.87 15.13
C ASP A 9 -11.58 57.24 16.53
N GLN A 10 -12.74 56.65 16.85
CA GLN A 10 -12.83 55.57 17.83
C GLN A 10 -13.79 54.48 17.36
N GLU A 11 -13.42 53.80 16.27
CA GLU A 11 -14.03 52.54 15.86
C GLU A 11 -13.38 51.35 16.56
N ARG A 12 -14.25 50.51 17.14
CA ARG A 12 -14.23 49.03 17.20
C ARG A 12 -13.12 48.34 18.01
N SER A 13 -13.44 47.70 19.14
CA SER A 13 -14.15 46.40 19.26
C SER A 13 -13.25 45.19 19.02
N ALA A 14 -12.72 44.64 20.12
CA ALA A 14 -12.32 43.25 20.39
C ALA A 14 -11.96 43.23 21.91
N ALA A 15 -12.72 42.66 22.86
CA ALA A 15 -13.02 41.23 23.07
C ALA A 15 -11.74 40.38 22.91
N ASP A 16 -11.30 39.50 23.81
CA ASP A 16 -11.78 38.91 25.05
C ASP A 16 -10.59 38.08 25.60
N GLY A 17 -10.73 37.51 26.79
CA GLY A 17 -9.70 36.93 27.65
C GLY A 17 -8.63 36.01 27.04
N ALA A 18 -7.44 36.09 27.63
CA ALA A 18 -6.43 35.04 27.63
C ALA A 18 -5.74 35.00 29.02
N GLU A 19 -6.33 34.27 29.96
CA GLU A 19 -5.56 33.57 30.98
C GLU A 19 -4.79 32.44 30.28
N GLN A 20 -3.45 32.40 30.38
CA GLN A 20 -2.70 31.14 30.58
C GLN A 20 -1.19 31.38 30.78
N GLN A 21 -0.80 31.12 32.03
CA GLN A 21 0.28 30.20 32.41
C GLN A 21 1.71 30.46 31.90
N LYS A 22 2.52 30.96 32.84
CA LYS A 22 3.99 30.88 32.90
C LYS A 22 4.48 29.43 32.71
N PRO A 23 5.24 29.09 31.65
CA PRO A 23 5.93 27.81 31.62
C PRO A 23 7.30 27.96 32.29
N ALA A 24 7.40 27.39 33.49
CA ALA A 24 8.70 27.00 34.05
C ALA A 24 9.23 25.83 33.20
N SER A 25 10.34 26.03 32.51
CA SER A 25 11.04 24.99 31.77
C SER A 25 12.04 24.30 32.70
N PRO A 26 11.89 23.00 33.05
CA PRO A 26 12.94 22.27 33.74
C PRO A 26 13.96 21.80 32.70
N LYS A 27 15.13 22.44 32.67
CA LYS A 27 16.31 21.93 31.95
C LYS A 27 16.74 20.62 32.60
N GLY A 28 16.29 19.50 32.05
CA GLY A 28 16.74 18.15 32.36
C GLY A 28 18.20 17.98 31.95
N ARG A 29 19.12 18.32 32.85
CA ARG A 29 20.57 18.10 32.69
C ARG A 29 20.82 16.60 32.92
N ILE A 30 20.65 15.79 31.88
CA ILE A 30 20.96 14.35 31.93
C ILE A 30 22.47 14.23 32.19
N ARG A 31 22.82 13.57 33.30
CA ARG A 31 24.19 13.36 33.75
C ARG A 31 24.93 12.51 32.70
N LEU A 32 26.03 13.05 32.18
CA LEU A 32 26.87 12.53 31.10
C LEU A 32 27.26 11.04 31.26
N GLY A 33 27.29 10.51 32.48
CA GLY A 33 27.61 9.10 32.76
C GLY A 33 26.51 8.09 32.43
N THR A 34 25.24 8.50 32.36
CA THR A 34 24.12 7.57 32.05
C THR A 34 23.99 7.33 30.54
N GLN A 35 24.31 8.33 29.72
CA GLN A 35 24.29 8.19 28.25
C GLN A 35 25.38 7.24 27.77
N ALA A 36 26.59 7.28 28.36
CA ALA A 36 27.68 6.37 28.00
C ALA A 36 27.31 4.88 28.19
N LYS A 37 26.59 4.55 29.28
CA LYS A 37 26.11 3.17 29.52
C LYS A 37 25.04 2.75 28.53
N LEU A 38 24.17 3.68 28.13
CA LEU A 38 23.10 3.41 27.17
C LEU A 38 23.66 3.20 25.75
N PHE A 39 24.66 4.00 25.35
CA PHE A 39 25.41 3.79 24.11
C PHE A 39 26.18 2.47 24.12
N LEU A 40 26.83 2.11 25.22
CA LEU A 40 27.52 0.83 25.36
C LEU A 40 26.56 -0.35 25.21
N PHE A 41 25.38 -0.28 25.83
CA PHE A 41 24.36 -1.31 25.72
C PHE A 41 23.81 -1.41 24.29
N ALA A 42 23.49 -0.29 23.65
CA ALA A 42 23.03 -0.28 22.27
C ALA A 42 24.08 -0.86 21.30
N ALA A 43 25.36 -0.48 21.47
CA ALA A 43 26.45 -1.05 20.67
C ALA A 43 26.61 -2.56 20.90
N ALA A 44 26.47 -3.03 22.15
CA ALA A 44 26.52 -4.45 22.47
C ALA A 44 25.39 -5.23 21.79
N VAL A 45 24.16 -4.70 21.78
CA VAL A 45 23.03 -5.32 21.07
C VAL A 45 23.31 -5.42 19.57
N VAL A 46 23.80 -4.36 18.94
CA VAL A 46 24.16 -4.37 17.51
C VAL A 46 25.24 -5.41 17.21
N VAL A 47 26.27 -5.52 18.05
CA VAL A 47 27.33 -6.54 17.87
C VAL A 47 26.78 -7.95 18.03
N VAL A 48 25.88 -8.19 18.98
CA VAL A 48 25.22 -9.49 19.17
C VAL A 48 24.40 -9.85 17.92
N GLU A 49 23.60 -8.94 17.39
CA GLU A 49 22.86 -9.14 16.14
C GLU A 49 23.79 -9.44 14.97
N CYS A 50 24.90 -8.70 14.84
CA CYS A 50 25.91 -8.97 13.80
C CYS A 50 26.55 -10.36 13.94
N ILE A 51 26.79 -10.83 15.16
CA ILE A 51 27.33 -12.17 15.41
C ILE A 51 26.30 -13.24 15.06
N VAL A 52 25.04 -13.05 15.46
CA VAL A 52 23.95 -13.98 15.11
C VAL A 52 23.79 -14.05 13.59
N ALA A 53 23.76 -12.91 12.92
CA ALA A 53 23.73 -12.84 11.45
C ALA A 53 24.93 -13.55 10.83
N TYR A 54 26.15 -13.36 11.37
CA TYR A 54 27.35 -14.04 10.88
C TYR A 54 27.30 -15.57 11.07
N LEU A 55 26.72 -16.05 12.18
CA LEU A 55 26.53 -17.49 12.41
C LEU A 55 25.41 -18.10 11.57
N CYS A 56 24.40 -17.29 11.21
CA CYS A 56 23.29 -17.70 10.34
C CYS A 56 23.62 -17.59 8.85
N LEU A 57 24.64 -16.82 8.46
CA LEU A 57 25.11 -16.75 7.08
C LEU A 57 25.96 -18.00 6.75
N PRO A 58 25.51 -18.89 5.84
CA PRO A 58 26.36 -19.97 5.35
C PRO A 58 27.59 -19.36 4.66
N GLY A 59 28.79 -19.84 5.02
CA GLY A 59 30.05 -19.28 4.56
C GLY A 59 30.12 -19.12 3.03
N ALA A 60 30.82 -18.08 2.56
CA ALA A 60 30.84 -17.59 1.18
C ALA A 60 31.09 -18.64 0.08
N ALA A 61 31.67 -19.80 0.42
CA ALA A 61 31.80 -20.92 -0.51
C ALA A 61 30.44 -21.54 -0.91
N ARG A 62 29.45 -21.52 -0.01
CA ARG A 62 28.06 -21.94 -0.31
C ARG A 62 27.30 -20.87 -1.07
N SER A 63 27.52 -19.58 -0.76
CA SER A 63 26.88 -18.47 -1.48
C SER A 63 27.44 -18.24 -2.89
N ALA A 64 28.72 -18.53 -3.13
CA ALA A 64 29.32 -18.47 -4.46
C ALA A 64 28.83 -19.60 -5.39
N ALA A 65 28.54 -20.79 -4.85
CA ALA A 65 28.00 -21.90 -5.62
C ALA A 65 26.54 -21.67 -6.06
N VAL A 66 25.75 -20.95 -5.26
CA VAL A 66 24.38 -20.55 -5.61
C VAL A 66 24.40 -19.33 -6.55
N ALA A 67 25.34 -18.40 -6.39
CA ALA A 67 25.49 -17.24 -7.29
C ALA A 67 26.05 -17.58 -8.69
N ALA A 68 26.80 -18.68 -8.83
CA ALA A 68 27.31 -19.13 -10.13
C ALA A 68 26.30 -19.99 -10.92
N ALA A 69 25.26 -20.51 -10.26
CA ALA A 69 24.25 -21.36 -10.90
C ALA A 69 23.08 -20.57 -11.52
N ASP A 70 22.96 -19.27 -11.22
CA ASP A 70 21.76 -18.48 -11.50
C ASP A 70 22.05 -17.13 -12.20
N MET A 71 23.06 -17.09 -13.07
CA MET A 71 23.23 -15.96 -13.99
C MET A 71 22.50 -16.24 -15.32
N PRO A 72 21.32 -15.68 -15.56
CA PRO A 72 20.89 -15.38 -16.92
C PRO A 72 21.78 -14.26 -17.47
N GLU A 73 22.37 -14.53 -18.63
CA GLU A 73 23.09 -13.56 -19.44
C GLU A 73 22.18 -12.36 -19.75
N SER A 74 22.62 -11.16 -19.34
CA SER A 74 22.03 -9.84 -19.60
C SER A 74 20.59 -9.59 -19.12
N VAL A 75 20.45 -8.88 -17.99
CA VAL A 75 19.18 -8.25 -17.58
C VAL A 75 19.34 -6.73 -17.66
N ASP A 76 18.51 -6.12 -18.50
CA ASP A 76 18.34 -4.67 -18.64
C ASP A 76 17.96 -4.01 -17.31
N PRO A 77 18.47 -2.79 -17.00
CA PRO A 77 18.28 -2.14 -15.69
C PRO A 77 16.86 -1.60 -15.43
N GLU A 78 15.83 -2.02 -16.18
CA GLU A 78 14.46 -1.49 -16.07
C GLU A 78 13.47 -2.42 -15.33
N SER A 79 13.89 -3.60 -14.86
CA SER A 79 12.99 -4.59 -14.20
C SER A 79 12.83 -4.43 -12.68
N LEU A 80 13.27 -3.33 -12.07
CA LEU A 80 13.27 -3.12 -10.61
C LEU A 80 11.87 -2.93 -9.95
N LEU A 81 10.77 -3.27 -10.62
CA LEU A 81 9.41 -3.23 -10.07
C LEU A 81 8.69 -4.58 -10.02
N GLU A 82 9.40 -5.69 -10.25
CA GLU A 82 8.85 -7.01 -9.94
C GLU A 82 9.07 -7.33 -8.46
N ILE A 83 7.95 -7.41 -7.73
CA ILE A 83 7.90 -8.00 -6.39
C ILE A 83 8.49 -9.42 -6.52
N PRO A 84 9.49 -9.81 -5.71
CA PRO A 84 10.01 -11.17 -5.74
C PRO A 84 8.86 -12.13 -5.43
N HIS A 85 8.41 -12.88 -6.45
CA HIS A 85 7.65 -14.08 -6.23
C HIS A 85 8.66 -15.13 -5.77
N GLU A 86 8.79 -15.29 -4.46
CA GLU A 86 9.43 -16.44 -3.85
C GLU A 86 8.63 -17.68 -4.30
N ASP A 87 9.05 -18.29 -5.41
CA ASP A 87 8.53 -19.57 -5.89
C ASP A 87 9.08 -20.69 -5.01
N GLU A 88 8.59 -20.74 -3.77
CA GLU A 88 8.70 -21.92 -2.93
C GLU A 88 7.68 -22.97 -3.37
N GLY A 89 7.84 -23.57 -4.55
CA GLY A 89 7.32 -24.91 -4.90
C GLY A 89 5.84 -25.24 -4.60
N LEU A 90 4.97 -24.25 -4.42
CA LEU A 90 3.54 -24.46 -4.20
C LEU A 90 2.87 -24.42 -5.56
N SER A 91 2.26 -25.52 -5.97
CA SER A 91 1.45 -25.59 -7.19
C SER A 91 0.28 -24.61 -7.10
N GLN A 92 0.49 -23.39 -7.60
CA GLN A 92 -0.55 -22.40 -7.78
C GLN A 92 -1.22 -22.65 -9.13
N ILE A 93 -2.54 -22.50 -9.16
CA ILE A 93 -3.32 -22.56 -10.39
C ILE A 93 -4.02 -21.23 -10.60
N GLU A 94 -4.12 -20.82 -11.86
CA GLU A 94 -4.86 -19.63 -12.26
C GLU A 94 -6.34 -19.97 -12.47
N VAL A 95 -7.21 -19.10 -11.96
CA VAL A 95 -8.67 -19.22 -12.06
C VAL A 95 -9.27 -17.93 -12.58
N ASP A 96 -10.32 -18.07 -13.37
CA ASP A 96 -11.07 -16.96 -13.93
C ASP A 96 -12.02 -16.34 -12.88
N LEU A 97 -11.94 -15.02 -12.68
CA LEU A 97 -12.82 -14.25 -11.80
C LEU A 97 -13.89 -13.46 -12.59
N GLY A 98 -13.82 -13.50 -13.92
CA GLY A 98 -14.79 -12.99 -14.86
C GLY A 98 -14.39 -11.70 -15.56
N GLU A 99 -15.24 -11.31 -16.51
CA GLU A 99 -15.13 -10.07 -17.28
C GLU A 99 -15.99 -8.95 -16.71
N TYR A 100 -15.45 -7.74 -16.75
CA TYR A 100 -16.03 -6.56 -16.14
C TYR A 100 -16.06 -5.40 -17.13
N SER A 101 -17.21 -4.72 -17.18
CA SER A 101 -17.42 -3.50 -17.95
C SER A 101 -18.15 -2.51 -17.07
N VAL A 102 -17.57 -1.32 -16.88
CA VAL A 102 -18.13 -0.31 -16.00
C VAL A 102 -17.87 1.11 -16.49
N THR A 103 -18.88 1.96 -16.33
CA THR A 103 -18.73 3.40 -16.53
C THR A 103 -18.62 4.10 -15.18
N ALA A 104 -17.53 4.83 -14.98
CA ALA A 104 -17.25 5.62 -13.78
C ALA A 104 -17.27 7.11 -14.15
N PHE A 105 -18.12 7.89 -13.47
CA PHE A 105 -18.12 9.35 -13.63
C PHE A 105 -17.08 9.97 -12.71
N GLN A 106 -16.22 10.82 -13.25
CA GLN A 106 -15.22 11.55 -12.47
C GLN A 106 -15.72 12.98 -12.17
N PRO A 107 -16.13 13.29 -10.93
CA PRO A 107 -16.70 14.60 -10.60
C PRO A 107 -15.68 15.74 -10.74
N ARG A 108 -14.40 15.41 -10.59
CA ARG A 108 -13.30 16.38 -10.57
C ARG A 108 -12.88 16.84 -11.97
N SER A 109 -12.96 15.95 -12.96
CA SER A 109 -12.68 16.25 -14.38
C SER A 109 -13.96 16.47 -15.20
N GLY A 110 -15.13 16.09 -14.68
CA GLY A 110 -16.41 16.17 -15.37
C GLY A 110 -16.55 15.16 -16.52
N THR A 111 -15.66 14.17 -16.61
CA THR A 111 -15.61 13.19 -17.70
C THR A 111 -16.12 11.82 -17.23
N ALA A 112 -16.67 11.02 -18.14
CA ALA A 112 -17.03 9.63 -17.86
C ALA A 112 -15.97 8.69 -18.43
N LEU A 113 -15.48 7.76 -17.63
CA LEU A 113 -14.57 6.70 -18.07
C LEU A 113 -15.34 5.41 -18.26
N ARG A 114 -15.22 4.81 -19.43
CA ARG A 114 -15.54 3.40 -19.63
C ARG A 114 -14.30 2.57 -19.34
N ILE A 115 -14.43 1.55 -18.51
CA ILE A 115 -13.35 0.66 -18.10
C ILE A 115 -13.82 -0.76 -18.38
N ASP A 116 -13.07 -1.47 -19.21
CA ASP A 116 -13.30 -2.86 -19.60
C ASP A 116 -12.05 -3.67 -19.22
N PHE A 117 -12.21 -4.80 -18.54
CA PHE A 117 -11.09 -5.65 -18.11
C PHE A 117 -11.54 -7.08 -17.78
N HIS A 118 -10.59 -8.01 -17.86
CA HIS A 118 -10.73 -9.38 -17.39
C HIS A 118 -9.93 -9.55 -16.10
N LEU A 119 -10.53 -10.17 -15.09
CA LEU A 119 -9.89 -10.46 -13.84
C LEU A 119 -9.58 -11.96 -13.70
N TYR A 120 -8.32 -12.26 -13.41
CA TYR A 120 -7.85 -13.59 -13.05
C TYR A 120 -7.26 -13.58 -11.65
N GLY A 121 -7.15 -14.73 -11.01
CA GLY A 121 -6.43 -14.84 -9.76
C GLY A 121 -5.76 -16.19 -9.56
N THR A 122 -4.81 -16.24 -8.64
CA THR A 122 -4.10 -17.47 -8.31
C THR A 122 -4.57 -18.04 -6.99
N ILE A 123 -4.75 -19.36 -6.94
CA ILE A 123 -5.14 -20.10 -5.74
C ILE A 123 -4.22 -21.30 -5.54
N LYS A 124 -4.19 -21.86 -4.32
CA LYS A 124 -3.50 -23.13 -4.08
C LYS A 124 -4.27 -24.25 -4.77
N GLN A 125 -3.57 -25.22 -5.35
CA GLN A 125 -4.21 -26.38 -5.96
C GLN A 125 -5.12 -27.13 -4.98
N ASP A 126 -4.71 -27.24 -3.71
CA ASP A 126 -5.49 -27.89 -2.65
C ASP A 126 -6.81 -27.18 -2.33
N ASP A 127 -6.89 -25.87 -2.59
CA ASP A 127 -8.05 -25.03 -2.27
C ASP A 127 -9.04 -24.91 -3.45
N HIS A 128 -8.76 -25.56 -4.59
CA HIS A 128 -9.54 -25.40 -5.83
C HIS A 128 -11.03 -25.71 -5.67
N GLU A 129 -11.38 -26.87 -5.12
CA GLU A 129 -12.77 -27.27 -4.90
C GLU A 129 -13.50 -26.31 -3.95
N ALA A 130 -12.79 -25.88 -2.90
CA ALA A 130 -13.35 -24.97 -1.91
C ALA A 130 -13.53 -23.55 -2.47
N PHE A 131 -12.67 -23.13 -3.41
CA PHE A 131 -12.79 -21.90 -4.17
C PHE A 131 -13.99 -21.96 -5.12
N GLU A 132 -14.16 -23.03 -5.90
CA GLU A 132 -15.29 -23.15 -6.83
C GLU A 132 -16.64 -23.09 -6.10
N ALA A 133 -16.77 -23.80 -4.98
CA ALA A 133 -17.98 -23.78 -4.17
C ALA A 133 -18.28 -22.37 -3.60
N ALA A 134 -17.25 -21.67 -3.12
CA ALA A 134 -17.39 -20.31 -2.61
C ALA A 134 -17.72 -19.31 -3.74
N MET A 135 -17.10 -19.48 -4.91
CA MET A 135 -17.33 -18.65 -6.10
C MET A 135 -18.77 -18.80 -6.59
N ALA A 136 -19.28 -20.04 -6.71
CA ALA A 136 -20.67 -20.29 -7.08
C ALA A 136 -21.68 -19.67 -6.11
N THR A 137 -21.34 -19.62 -4.81
CA THR A 137 -22.20 -19.05 -3.76
C THR A 137 -22.17 -17.52 -3.75
N TYR A 138 -21.00 -16.91 -3.96
CA TYR A 138 -20.77 -15.48 -3.75
C TYR A 138 -20.48 -14.67 -5.03
N GLN A 139 -20.60 -15.27 -6.22
CA GLN A 139 -20.23 -14.64 -7.50
C GLN A 139 -20.79 -13.22 -7.67
N ASN A 140 -22.07 -13.02 -7.34
CA ASN A 140 -22.76 -11.75 -7.55
C ASN A 140 -22.20 -10.69 -6.58
N ARG A 141 -21.93 -11.10 -5.33
CA ARG A 141 -21.38 -10.22 -4.31
C ARG A 141 -19.95 -9.82 -4.63
N ILE A 142 -19.14 -10.75 -5.13
CA ILE A 142 -17.78 -10.47 -5.61
C ILE A 142 -17.85 -9.49 -6.78
N ARG A 143 -18.74 -9.73 -7.74
CA ARG A 143 -18.93 -8.84 -8.88
C ARG A 143 -19.27 -7.42 -8.45
N ASP A 144 -20.20 -7.27 -7.52
CA ASP A 144 -20.60 -5.98 -6.98
C ASP A 144 -19.45 -5.26 -6.26
N GLN A 145 -18.64 -5.99 -5.50
CA GLN A 145 -17.48 -5.43 -4.82
C GLN A 145 -16.39 -4.97 -5.79
N VAL A 146 -16.06 -5.79 -6.79
CA VAL A 146 -15.11 -5.42 -7.84
C VAL A 146 -15.58 -4.15 -8.55
N LEU A 147 -16.85 -4.11 -8.97
CA LEU A 147 -17.42 -2.95 -9.65
C LEU A 147 -17.42 -1.70 -8.75
N ALA A 148 -17.72 -1.84 -7.45
CA ALA A 148 -17.69 -0.73 -6.52
C ALA A 148 -16.27 -0.17 -6.32
N ILE A 149 -15.26 -1.03 -6.23
CA ILE A 149 -13.86 -0.61 -6.11
C ILE A 149 -13.44 0.15 -7.37
N VAL A 150 -13.68 -0.42 -8.56
CA VAL A 150 -13.24 0.18 -9.84
C VAL A 150 -13.96 1.50 -10.13
N ARG A 151 -15.26 1.62 -9.79
CA ARG A 151 -15.98 2.90 -9.91
C ARG A 151 -15.42 4.02 -9.05
N GLY A 152 -14.74 3.68 -7.95
CA GLY A 152 -14.13 4.64 -7.04
C GLY A 152 -12.69 5.04 -7.43
N CYS A 153 -12.14 4.46 -8.50
CA CYS A 153 -10.77 4.72 -8.93
C CYS A 153 -10.68 5.99 -9.78
N GLU A 154 -9.63 6.79 -9.55
CA GLU A 154 -9.29 7.91 -10.43
C GLU A 154 -8.44 7.42 -11.62
N LEU A 155 -8.28 8.27 -12.64
CA LEU A 155 -7.49 7.95 -13.84
C LEU A 155 -6.06 7.50 -13.49
N ASN A 156 -5.44 8.13 -12.47
CA ASN A 156 -4.10 7.78 -12.01
C ASN A 156 -4.04 6.36 -11.40
N ASP A 157 -5.12 5.88 -10.79
CA ASP A 157 -5.19 4.52 -10.24
C ASP A 157 -5.29 3.46 -11.33
N LEU A 158 -5.72 3.84 -12.54
CA LEU A 158 -5.87 2.96 -13.71
C LEU A 158 -4.60 2.90 -14.57
N THR A 159 -3.54 3.61 -14.17
CA THR A 159 -2.20 3.47 -14.78
C THR A 159 -1.45 2.28 -14.17
N ASP A 160 -0.43 1.74 -14.85
CA ASP A 160 0.30 0.54 -14.38
C ASP A 160 0.81 0.65 -12.92
N ALA A 161 1.29 1.83 -12.53
CA ALA A 161 1.73 2.09 -11.16
C ALA A 161 0.57 2.08 -10.13
N GLY A 162 -0.64 2.47 -10.55
CA GLY A 162 -1.85 2.51 -9.73
C GLY A 162 -2.60 1.18 -9.64
N LEU A 163 -2.50 0.34 -10.68
CA LEU A 163 -3.20 -0.96 -10.76
C LEU A 163 -2.83 -1.89 -9.60
N GLY A 164 -1.61 -1.81 -9.07
CA GLY A 164 -1.18 -2.58 -7.90
C GLY A 164 -2.05 -2.33 -6.65
N LEU A 165 -2.49 -1.09 -6.46
CA LEU A 165 -3.37 -0.73 -5.34
C LEU A 165 -4.78 -1.31 -5.53
N ILE A 166 -5.31 -1.24 -6.75
CA ILE A 166 -6.61 -1.81 -7.11
C ILE A 166 -6.59 -3.32 -6.92
N LYS A 167 -5.57 -4.01 -7.45
CA LYS A 167 -5.35 -5.46 -7.24
C LYS A 167 -5.39 -5.83 -5.76
N ARG A 168 -4.65 -5.11 -4.92
CA ARG A 168 -4.62 -5.37 -3.46
C ARG A 168 -5.98 -5.14 -2.79
N ARG A 169 -6.72 -4.08 -3.17
CA ARG A 169 -8.06 -3.79 -2.62
C ARG A 169 -9.06 -4.88 -3.00
N ILE A 170 -9.06 -5.31 -4.26
CA ILE A 170 -9.94 -6.39 -4.72
C ILE A 170 -9.60 -7.69 -4.00
N LEU A 171 -8.31 -8.07 -3.94
CA LEU A 171 -7.86 -9.30 -3.27
C LEU A 171 -8.37 -9.37 -1.83
N ALA A 172 -8.19 -8.28 -1.08
CA ALA A 172 -8.64 -8.21 0.30
C ALA A 172 -10.16 -8.38 0.42
N LYS A 173 -10.94 -7.70 -0.42
CA LYS A 173 -12.41 -7.74 -0.38
C LYS A 173 -12.99 -9.09 -0.81
N VAL A 174 -12.39 -9.73 -1.81
CA VAL A 174 -12.78 -11.05 -2.27
C VAL A 174 -12.49 -12.11 -1.19
N ASN A 175 -11.30 -12.10 -0.59
CA ASN A 175 -10.99 -13.01 0.53
C ASN A 175 -11.85 -12.76 1.77
N GLU A 176 -12.15 -11.50 2.09
CA GLU A 176 -13.10 -11.15 3.16
C GLU A 176 -14.49 -11.74 2.88
N THR A 177 -14.94 -11.71 1.62
CA THR A 177 -16.23 -12.27 1.20
C THR A 177 -16.25 -13.78 1.27
N PHE A 178 -15.14 -14.45 0.94
CA PHE A 178 -14.99 -15.89 1.13
C PHE A 178 -14.88 -16.31 2.60
N GLY A 179 -14.54 -15.38 3.51
CA GLY A 179 -14.32 -15.67 4.92
C GLY A 179 -13.00 -16.41 5.22
N LYS A 180 -12.19 -16.64 4.18
CA LYS A 180 -10.86 -17.28 4.24
C LYS A 180 -9.99 -16.83 3.08
N GLN A 181 -8.68 -16.92 3.26
CA GLN A 181 -7.67 -16.47 2.30
C GLN A 181 -7.47 -17.52 1.18
N LEU A 182 -8.45 -17.67 0.29
CA LEU A 182 -8.36 -18.61 -0.85
C LEU A 182 -7.54 -18.04 -2.00
N LEU A 183 -7.72 -16.75 -2.27
CA LEU A 183 -7.07 -16.04 -3.36
C LEU A 183 -5.71 -15.51 -2.90
N GLN A 184 -4.65 -15.87 -3.62
CA GLN A 184 -3.28 -15.47 -3.32
C GLN A 184 -2.88 -14.19 -4.06
N SER A 185 -3.20 -14.12 -5.35
CA SER A 185 -2.90 -12.95 -6.19
C SER A 185 -4.03 -12.69 -7.20
N ILE A 186 -3.99 -11.49 -7.81
CA ILE A 186 -4.93 -11.05 -8.83
C ILE A 186 -4.16 -10.48 -10.01
N VAL A 187 -4.58 -10.86 -11.20
CA VAL A 187 -4.07 -10.40 -12.49
C VAL A 187 -5.20 -9.69 -13.24
N PHE A 188 -4.87 -8.54 -13.83
CA PHE A 188 -5.75 -7.83 -14.75
C PHE A 188 -5.25 -8.11 -16.16
N SER A 189 -6.15 -8.58 -17.02
CA SER A 189 -5.90 -8.83 -18.42
C SER A 189 -6.84 -7.96 -19.27
N ASP A 190 -6.44 -7.67 -20.50
CA ASP A 190 -7.21 -6.90 -21.48
C ASP A 190 -7.77 -5.57 -20.93
N PHE A 191 -6.97 -4.91 -20.09
CA PHE A 191 -7.36 -3.67 -19.44
C PHE A 191 -7.41 -2.53 -20.47
N SER A 192 -8.62 -1.98 -20.67
CA SER A 192 -8.88 -0.87 -21.58
C SER A 192 -9.75 0.17 -20.90
N PHE A 193 -9.43 1.44 -21.10
CA PHE A 193 -10.30 2.53 -20.70
C PHE A 193 -10.42 3.59 -21.78
N MET A 194 -11.62 4.17 -21.90
CA MET A 194 -11.93 5.24 -22.85
C MET A 194 -12.69 6.36 -22.15
N GLU A 195 -12.25 7.59 -22.37
CA GLU A 195 -13.00 8.80 -22.00
C GLU A 195 -14.19 8.99 -22.95
N GLN A 196 -15.37 9.24 -22.38
CA GLN A 196 -16.62 9.54 -23.09
C GLN A 196 -16.98 11.02 -22.96
#